data_AF-A0A1N6EEJ6-F1
#
_entry.id   AF-A0A1N6EEJ6-F1
#
_cell.length_a   1.000
_cell.length_b   1.000
_cell.length_c   1.000
_cell.angle_alpha   90.00
_cell.angle_beta   90.00
_cell.angle_gamma   90.00
#
_symmetry.space_group_name_H-M   'P 1'
#
loop_
_entity.id
_entity.type
_entity.pdbx_description
1 polymer ?
#
loop_
_entity_poly.entity_id
_entity_poly.type
_entity_poly.pdbx_seq_one_letter_code
_entity_poly.pdbx_strand_id
1 'polypeptide(L)'
;MMNKFLIATVFITLLLSCNKDNKETIENPVANTNKTELKTPEKPISKEEPTINLSEYSKLTPIEIKDSKQKDVFKKYGIEFGGVCYSCDLAIFKINKKNFDIVELCDEKNFHRYKDYSYEKTGNSLKIKTPESTFTFTKVENEPIYQLKIEGQKPEFKNMRISEFYTQESLLEKFEEHDCGDFQG
;
A
#
# COMPACT_ATOMS: atom_id res chain seq x y z
N MET A 1 42.86 27.05 22.25
CA MET A 1 42.29 28.26 21.64
C MET A 1 40.82 28.00 21.36
N MET A 2 39.95 28.69 22.10
CA MET A 2 38.49 28.67 21.92
C MET A 2 38.12 29.71 20.87
N ASN A 3 37.48 29.28 19.78
CA ASN A 3 36.71 30.19 18.93
C ASN A 3 35.22 29.94 19.19
N LYS A 4 34.65 30.75 20.07
CA LYS A 4 33.22 31.06 20.14
C LYS A 4 32.97 32.20 19.16
N PHE A 5 31.97 32.13 18.29
CA PHE A 5 31.26 33.23 17.60
C PHE A 5 30.38 32.54 16.53
N LEU A 6 29.11 32.86 16.26
CA LEU A 6 28.15 33.82 16.79
C LEU A 6 26.77 33.30 16.28
N ILE A 7 25.74 33.32 17.13
CA ILE A 7 24.35 32.98 16.77
C ILE A 7 23.76 34.15 15.97
N ALA A 8 23.07 33.86 14.86
CA ALA A 8 22.14 34.80 14.23
C ALA A 8 20.91 34.05 13.70
N THR A 9 19.88 34.01 14.56
CA THR A 9 18.51 33.61 14.25
C THR A 9 17.80 34.75 13.52
N VAL A 10 17.19 34.46 12.37
CA VAL A 10 16.27 35.39 11.70
C VAL A 10 14.90 34.72 11.59
N PHE A 11 14.01 35.11 12.50
CA PHE A 11 12.57 34.86 12.41
C PHE A 11 11.95 35.93 11.50
N ILE A 12 11.29 35.52 10.41
CA ILE A 12 10.38 36.38 9.65
C ILE A 12 9.01 35.72 9.68
N THR A 13 8.17 36.15 10.61
CA THR A 13 6.73 35.89 10.60
C THR A 13 6.04 37.05 9.89
N LEU A 14 5.51 36.78 8.70
CA LEU A 14 4.58 37.67 8.02
C LEU A 14 3.15 37.24 8.39
N LEU A 15 2.55 38.00 9.31
CA LEU A 15 1.10 38.08 9.49
C LEU A 15 0.59 39.23 8.62
N LEU A 16 -0.53 39.02 7.92
CA LEU A 16 -1.52 39.97 7.34
C LEU A 16 -2.36 39.11 6.36
N SER A 17 -3.69 38.96 6.44
CA SER A 17 -4.74 39.92 6.79
C SER A 17 -6.05 39.23 7.23
N CYS A 18 -6.81 39.99 8.03
CA CYS A 18 -8.20 39.79 8.44
C CYS A 18 -9.22 40.28 7.37
N ASN A 19 -10.50 40.06 7.72
CA ASN A 19 -11.78 40.69 7.28
C ASN A 19 -12.65 39.86 6.31
N LYS A 20 -13.96 39.62 6.55
CA LYS A 20 -14.95 40.24 7.44
C LYS A 20 -15.98 39.22 7.98
N ASP A 21 -16.48 39.52 9.18
CA ASP A 21 -17.76 39.04 9.73
C ASP A 21 -18.95 39.34 8.81
N ASN A 22 -19.93 38.42 8.83
CA ASN A 22 -21.34 38.79 8.97
C ASN A 22 -22.11 37.63 9.62
N LYS A 23 -22.50 37.86 10.89
CA LYS A 23 -23.68 37.24 11.49
C LYS A 23 -24.91 37.94 10.91
N GLU A 24 -25.93 37.19 10.53
CA GLU A 24 -27.29 37.49 10.97
C GLU A 24 -28.20 36.26 10.88
N THR A 25 -29.27 36.34 11.64
CA THR A 25 -29.96 35.29 12.38
C THR A 25 -31.45 35.50 12.17
N ILE A 26 -32.20 34.41 11.90
CA ILE A 26 -33.62 34.13 12.20
C ILE A 26 -34.68 35.08 11.58
N GLU A 27 -35.67 34.49 10.89
CA GLU A 27 -37.12 34.54 11.26
C GLU A 27 -37.99 33.80 10.22
N ASN A 28 -38.58 32.68 10.66
CA ASN A 28 -39.89 32.17 10.20
C ASN A 28 -40.98 33.04 10.88
N PRO A 29 -42.24 33.19 10.39
CA PRO A 29 -43.19 32.06 10.48
C PRO A 29 -44.50 32.06 9.61
N VAL A 30 -45.19 30.90 9.65
CA VAL A 30 -46.65 30.63 9.42
C VAL A 30 -47.16 30.67 7.95
N ALA A 31 -48.00 29.78 7.39
CA ALA A 31 -48.87 28.69 7.84
C ALA A 31 -49.20 27.70 6.69
N ASN A 32 -49.52 26.47 7.10
CA ASN A 32 -50.52 25.52 6.58
C ASN A 32 -50.67 25.28 5.07
N THR A 33 -50.58 24.01 4.66
CA THR A 33 -51.77 23.18 4.29
C THR A 33 -51.36 21.72 4.07
N ASN A 34 -52.10 20.81 4.70
CA ASN A 34 -52.01 19.35 4.57
C ASN A 34 -52.14 18.89 3.12
N LYS A 35 -51.17 18.11 2.62
CA LYS A 35 -51.43 16.96 1.74
C LYS A 35 -50.45 15.84 2.04
N THR A 36 -50.97 14.81 2.69
CA THR A 36 -50.39 13.48 2.77
C THR A 36 -50.25 12.94 1.35
N GLU A 37 -49.04 12.95 0.81
CA GLU A 37 -48.71 12.21 -0.41
C GLU A 37 -47.83 11.02 0.01
N LEU A 38 -48.43 9.84 -0.12
CA LEU A 38 -47.82 8.55 0.19
C LEU A 38 -46.64 8.35 -0.78
N LYS A 39 -45.43 8.75 -0.36
CA LYS A 39 -44.21 8.46 -1.13
C LYS A 39 -43.87 6.99 -0.95
N THR A 40 -44.11 6.24 -2.02
CA THR A 40 -43.52 4.94 -2.34
C THR A 40 -42.09 4.85 -1.80
N PRO A 41 -41.71 3.77 -1.09
CA PRO A 41 -40.32 3.58 -0.69
C PRO A 41 -39.47 3.46 -1.94
N GLU A 42 -38.69 4.51 -2.20
CA GLU A 42 -37.67 4.54 -3.23
C GLU A 42 -36.67 3.43 -2.87
N LYS A 43 -36.70 2.36 -3.66
CA LYS A 43 -35.76 1.24 -3.57
C LYS A 43 -34.35 1.84 -3.53
N PRO A 44 -33.53 1.57 -2.51
CA PRO A 44 -32.19 2.12 -2.46
C PRO A 44 -31.47 1.69 -3.74
N ILE A 45 -31.11 2.69 -4.56
CA ILE A 45 -30.17 2.52 -5.66
C ILE A 45 -28.88 2.06 -5.00
N SER A 46 -28.69 0.74 -4.99
CA SER A 46 -27.43 0.11 -4.65
C SER A 46 -26.40 0.70 -5.59
N LYS A 47 -25.61 1.65 -5.10
CA LYS A 47 -24.36 2.04 -5.75
C LYS A 47 -23.53 0.77 -5.77
N GLU A 48 -23.45 0.09 -6.92
CA GLU A 48 -22.48 -0.97 -7.11
C GLU A 48 -21.12 -0.36 -6.79
N GLU A 49 -20.52 -0.79 -5.68
CA GLU A 49 -19.15 -0.43 -5.37
C GLU A 49 -18.28 -0.91 -6.53
N PRO A 50 -17.38 -0.05 -7.06
CA PRO A 50 -16.49 -0.45 -8.12
C PRO A 50 -15.69 -1.67 -7.65
N THR A 51 -15.94 -2.82 -8.28
CA THR A 51 -15.31 -4.06 -7.86
C THR A 51 -13.80 -3.96 -8.10
N ILE A 52 -13.04 -3.86 -7.01
CA ILE A 52 -11.58 -3.81 -7.07
C ILE A 52 -11.10 -5.16 -7.64
N ASN A 53 -10.39 -5.10 -8.78
CA ASN A 53 -9.74 -6.28 -9.33
C ASN A 53 -8.41 -6.52 -8.60
N LEU A 54 -8.33 -7.64 -7.87
CA LEU A 54 -7.14 -8.06 -7.13
C LEU A 54 -6.23 -9.02 -7.90
N SER A 55 -6.52 -9.32 -9.17
CA SER A 55 -5.76 -10.31 -9.95
C SER A 55 -4.26 -9.98 -10.04
N GLU A 56 -3.94 -8.70 -10.18
CA GLU A 56 -2.58 -8.16 -10.21
C GLU A 56 -1.83 -8.27 -8.86
N TYR A 57 -2.54 -8.59 -7.77
CA TYR A 57 -1.98 -8.77 -6.43
C TYR A 57 -2.11 -10.22 -5.93
N SER A 58 -2.58 -11.13 -6.79
CA SER A 58 -2.92 -12.51 -6.41
C SER A 58 -1.74 -13.29 -5.84
N LYS A 59 -0.53 -13.05 -6.36
CA LYS A 59 0.73 -13.54 -5.84
C LYS A 59 1.84 -12.53 -6.15
N LEU A 60 2.36 -11.90 -5.10
CA LEU A 60 3.42 -10.93 -5.14
C LEU A 60 4.72 -11.54 -4.64
N THR A 61 5.71 -11.60 -5.53
CA THR A 61 7.03 -12.18 -5.26
C THR A 61 8.03 -11.06 -4.96
N PRO A 62 8.90 -11.22 -3.95
CA PRO A 62 9.90 -10.23 -3.59
C PRO A 62 10.97 -10.06 -4.68
N ILE A 63 11.38 -8.81 -4.86
CA ILE A 63 12.45 -8.38 -5.76
C ILE A 63 13.31 -7.33 -5.06
N GLU A 64 14.47 -7.04 -5.63
CA GLU A 64 15.36 -5.99 -5.16
C GLU A 64 15.80 -5.05 -6.28
N ILE A 65 16.32 -3.89 -5.90
CA ILE A 65 16.98 -2.98 -6.84
C ILE A 65 18.38 -3.53 -7.13
N LYS A 66 18.66 -3.88 -8.39
CA LYS A 66 19.97 -4.32 -8.87
C LYS A 66 20.82 -3.13 -9.30
N ASP A 67 20.25 -2.24 -10.11
CA ASP A 67 20.92 -1.02 -10.57
C ASP A 67 19.91 0.14 -10.71
N SER A 68 19.88 0.98 -9.69
CA SER A 68 19.00 2.17 -9.62
C SER A 68 19.16 3.17 -10.78
N LYS A 69 20.24 3.09 -11.56
CA LYS A 69 20.51 4.01 -12.69
C LYS A 69 19.90 3.52 -14.00
N GLN A 70 19.46 2.26 -14.08
CA GLN A 70 18.82 1.71 -15.27
C GLN A 70 17.45 2.36 -15.50
N LYS A 71 17.16 2.66 -16.77
CA LYS A 71 15.84 3.10 -17.21
C LYS A 71 14.90 1.93 -17.51
N ASP A 72 15.48 0.82 -17.96
CA ASP A 72 14.74 -0.42 -18.17
C ASP A 72 14.42 -1.04 -16.81
N VAL A 73 13.12 -1.19 -16.52
CA VAL A 73 12.64 -1.71 -15.24
C VAL A 73 13.13 -3.14 -14.99
N PHE A 74 13.26 -3.96 -16.02
CA PHE A 74 13.71 -5.35 -15.89
C PHE A 74 15.22 -5.50 -15.68
N LYS A 75 15.97 -4.41 -15.83
CA LYS A 75 17.40 -4.30 -15.47
C LYS A 75 17.63 -3.55 -14.17
N LYS A 76 16.73 -2.60 -13.86
CA LYS A 76 16.76 -1.84 -12.62
C LYS A 76 16.48 -2.73 -11.42
N TYR A 77 15.48 -3.61 -11.56
CA TYR A 77 15.07 -4.56 -10.55
C TYR A 77 15.49 -5.98 -10.97
N GLY A 78 15.51 -6.89 -10.00
CA GLY A 78 15.70 -8.31 -10.26
C GLY A 78 15.23 -9.14 -9.08
N ILE A 79 15.25 -10.46 -9.26
CA ILE A 79 14.96 -11.42 -8.19
C ILE A 79 15.87 -11.14 -6.99
N GLU A 80 15.30 -11.13 -5.79
CA GLU A 80 16.07 -10.98 -4.55
C GLU A 80 16.90 -12.24 -4.37
N PHE A 81 18.19 -12.15 -4.71
CA PHE A 81 18.98 -13.35 -4.99
C PHE A 81 19.43 -14.06 -3.71
N GLY A 82 19.76 -13.30 -2.65
CA GLY A 82 20.28 -13.87 -1.42
C GLY A 82 19.23 -14.69 -0.65
N GLY A 83 18.02 -14.17 -0.61
CA GLY A 83 16.85 -14.78 0.00
C GLY A 83 16.25 -15.86 -0.87
N VAL A 84 16.32 -15.79 -2.21
CA VAL A 84 15.86 -16.89 -3.07
C VAL A 84 16.86 -18.06 -3.10
N CYS A 85 18.15 -17.81 -3.35
CA CYS A 85 19.11 -18.88 -3.60
C CYS A 85 19.77 -19.44 -2.32
N TYR A 86 19.90 -18.66 -1.24
CA TYR A 86 20.72 -19.07 -0.09
C TYR A 86 19.97 -19.19 1.24
N SER A 87 19.08 -18.25 1.54
CA SER A 87 18.43 -18.20 2.86
C SER A 87 17.03 -18.82 2.86
N CYS A 88 16.38 -18.85 1.70
CA CYS A 88 14.95 -19.11 1.51
C CYS A 88 14.02 -18.48 2.56
N ASP A 89 14.41 -17.30 3.03
CA ASP A 89 13.80 -16.61 4.15
C ASP A 89 12.79 -15.56 3.68
N LEU A 90 12.33 -15.59 2.44
CA LEU A 90 11.55 -14.50 1.85
C LEU A 90 10.04 -14.70 1.99
N ALA A 91 9.33 -13.61 2.28
CA ALA A 91 7.87 -13.59 2.32
C ALA A 91 7.26 -13.25 0.95
N ILE A 92 6.37 -14.11 0.47
CA ILE A 92 5.42 -13.88 -0.63
C ILE A 92 4.09 -13.39 -0.05
N PHE A 93 3.43 -12.46 -0.72
CA PHE A 93 2.06 -12.08 -0.40
C PHE A 93 1.07 -12.70 -1.39
N LYS A 94 0.02 -13.36 -0.89
CA LYS A 94 -1.11 -13.86 -1.71
C LYS A 94 -2.39 -13.16 -1.28
N ILE A 95 -2.99 -12.37 -2.17
CA ILE A 95 -4.15 -11.52 -1.87
C ILE A 95 -5.33 -11.92 -2.75
N ASN A 96 -6.49 -12.18 -2.16
CA ASN A 96 -7.73 -12.40 -2.91
C ASN A 96 -8.91 -11.71 -2.21
N LYS A 97 -10.16 -12.13 -2.45
CA LYS A 97 -11.32 -11.52 -1.77
C LYS A 97 -11.59 -12.10 -0.38
N LYS A 98 -11.01 -13.26 -0.06
CA LYS A 98 -11.30 -14.07 1.14
C LYS A 98 -10.16 -14.07 2.14
N ASN A 99 -8.92 -14.12 1.65
CA ASN A 99 -7.73 -14.24 2.47
C ASN A 99 -6.64 -13.26 2.02
N PHE A 100 -5.91 -12.74 2.99
CA PHE A 100 -4.61 -12.11 2.81
C PHE A 100 -3.56 -12.97 3.51
N ASP A 101 -2.73 -13.63 2.71
CA ASP A 101 -1.73 -14.58 3.20
C ASP A 101 -0.32 -14.02 3.02
N ILE A 102 0.50 -14.19 4.05
CA ILE A 102 1.94 -13.98 4.03
C ILE A 102 2.57 -15.36 4.13
N VAL A 103 3.30 -15.78 3.10
CA VAL A 103 3.73 -17.16 2.88
C VAL A 103 5.25 -17.20 2.71
N GLU A 104 5.91 -18.18 3.33
CA GLU A 104 7.34 -18.42 3.10
C GLU A 104 7.58 -18.91 1.67
N LEU A 105 8.65 -18.42 1.04
CA LEU A 105 9.00 -18.72 -0.35
C LEU A 105 9.21 -20.22 -0.61
N CYS A 106 9.97 -20.93 0.23
CA CYS A 106 10.27 -22.36 0.02
C CYS A 106 9.31 -23.33 0.72
N ASP A 107 8.50 -22.87 1.67
CA ASP A 107 7.53 -23.73 2.35
C ASP A 107 6.16 -23.06 2.39
N GLU A 108 5.32 -23.38 1.40
CA GLU A 108 3.96 -22.84 1.34
C GLU A 108 3.08 -23.23 2.53
N LYS A 109 3.49 -24.20 3.36
CA LYS A 109 2.78 -24.58 4.59
C LYS A 109 3.10 -23.62 5.73
N ASN A 110 4.22 -22.90 5.69
CA ASN A 110 4.53 -21.85 6.63
C ASN A 110 3.91 -20.54 6.13
N PHE A 111 2.71 -20.25 6.62
CA PHE A 111 1.99 -19.03 6.27
C PHE A 111 1.26 -18.44 7.46
N HIS A 112 1.06 -17.13 7.39
CA HIS A 112 0.16 -16.38 8.24
C HIS A 112 -1.02 -15.88 7.42
N ARG A 113 -2.25 -16.16 7.87
CA ARG A 113 -3.48 -15.80 7.16
C ARG A 113 -4.32 -14.81 7.96
N TYR A 114 -4.60 -13.66 7.34
CA TYR A 114 -5.64 -12.76 7.79
C TYR A 114 -6.95 -13.09 7.05
N LYS A 115 -7.97 -13.51 7.82
CA LYS A 115 -9.35 -13.67 7.33
C LYS A 115 -10.17 -12.40 7.53
N ASP A 116 -9.86 -11.65 8.58
CA ASP A 116 -10.45 -10.34 8.86
C ASP A 116 -9.49 -9.26 8.38
N TYR A 117 -9.67 -8.84 7.14
CA TYR A 117 -8.96 -7.71 6.56
C TYR A 117 -9.89 -6.98 5.61
N SER A 118 -9.60 -5.70 5.41
CA SER A 118 -10.22 -4.90 4.36
C SER A 118 -9.17 -4.44 3.37
N TYR A 119 -9.60 -4.09 2.17
CA TYR A 119 -8.72 -3.54 1.15
C TYR A 119 -9.40 -2.39 0.43
N GLU A 120 -8.59 -1.38 0.11
CA GLU A 120 -9.01 -0.21 -0.67
C GLU A 120 -7.94 0.07 -1.73
N LYS A 121 -8.38 0.34 -2.96
CA LYS A 121 -7.49 0.79 -4.04
C LYS A 121 -7.68 2.29 -4.24
N THR A 122 -6.60 3.04 -4.16
CA THR A 122 -6.60 4.49 -4.36
C THR A 122 -5.45 4.87 -5.29
N GLY A 123 -5.79 5.35 -6.49
CA GLY A 123 -4.79 5.64 -7.52
C GLY A 123 -3.95 4.40 -7.86
N ASN A 124 -2.64 4.53 -7.69
CA ASN A 124 -1.64 3.49 -7.95
C ASN A 124 -1.35 2.59 -6.72
N SER A 125 -2.10 2.75 -5.63
CA SER A 125 -1.84 2.07 -4.36
C SER A 125 -2.97 1.12 -3.97
N LEU A 126 -2.61 -0.07 -3.50
CA LEU A 126 -3.49 -0.98 -2.78
C LEU A 126 -3.15 -0.92 -1.29
N LYS A 127 -4.12 -0.56 -0.46
CA LYS A 127 -3.99 -0.62 0.99
C LYS A 127 -4.78 -1.81 1.51
N ILE A 128 -4.15 -2.59 2.37
CA ILE A 128 -4.71 -3.74 3.06
C ILE A 128 -4.64 -3.45 4.55
N LYS A 129 -5.78 -3.39 5.23
CA LYS A 129 -5.88 -3.14 6.66
C LYS A 129 -6.21 -4.44 7.37
N THR A 130 -5.35 -4.85 8.28
CA THR A 130 -5.57 -5.92 9.26
C THR A 130 -5.87 -5.29 10.62
N PRO A 131 -6.23 -6.07 11.66
CA PRO A 131 -6.47 -5.51 12.99
C PRO A 131 -5.27 -4.76 13.60
N GLU A 132 -4.05 -5.17 13.25
CA GLU A 132 -2.81 -4.69 13.88
C GLU A 132 -1.97 -3.78 12.96
N SER A 133 -2.17 -3.88 11.65
CA SER A 133 -1.28 -3.29 10.66
C SER A 133 -1.98 -2.86 9.39
N THR A 134 -1.38 -1.89 8.71
CA THR A 134 -1.75 -1.50 7.35
C THR A 134 -0.58 -1.77 6.41
N PHE A 135 -0.82 -2.59 5.39
CA PHE A 135 0.11 -2.91 4.31
C PHE A 135 -0.28 -2.07 3.10
N THR A 136 0.63 -1.23 2.61
CA THR A 136 0.40 -0.39 1.44
C THR A 136 1.35 -0.79 0.32
N PHE A 137 0.81 -1.36 -0.75
CA PHE A 137 1.52 -1.67 -1.99
C PHE A 137 1.33 -0.51 -2.96
N THR A 138 2.37 0.30 -3.14
CA THR A 138 2.36 1.45 -4.04
C THR A 138 3.07 1.09 -5.33
N LYS A 139 2.40 1.17 -6.48
CA LYS A 139 3.04 0.95 -7.77
C LYS A 139 4.00 2.11 -8.08
N VAL A 140 5.29 1.83 -8.21
CA VAL A 140 6.37 2.83 -8.35
C VAL A 140 6.93 2.94 -9.77
N GLU A 141 6.54 2.03 -10.66
CA GLU A 141 6.92 2.03 -12.08
C GLU A 141 5.68 1.92 -12.98
N ASN A 142 5.87 2.00 -14.30
CA ASN A 142 4.79 1.73 -15.27
C ASN A 142 4.44 0.24 -15.32
N GLU A 143 5.44 -0.62 -15.16
CA GLU A 143 5.31 -2.05 -14.95
C GLU A 143 4.81 -2.36 -13.52
N PRO A 144 4.26 -3.55 -13.24
CA PRO A 144 3.79 -3.97 -11.91
C PRO A 144 4.87 -4.13 -10.84
N ILE A 145 5.64 -3.07 -10.57
CA ILE A 145 6.60 -2.98 -9.47
C ILE A 145 5.95 -2.22 -8.32
N TYR A 146 5.86 -2.87 -7.17
CA TYR A 146 5.21 -2.34 -5.98
C TYR A 146 6.22 -2.17 -4.85
N GLN A 147 6.27 -0.99 -4.26
CA GLN A 147 6.94 -0.77 -2.99
C GLN A 147 5.95 -1.04 -1.85
N LEU A 148 6.36 -1.85 -0.88
CA LEU A 148 5.60 -2.16 0.31
C LEU A 148 5.99 -1.24 1.47
N LYS A 149 4.98 -0.63 2.09
CA LYS A 149 5.11 0.03 3.39
C LYS A 149 4.17 -0.64 4.39
N ILE A 150 4.67 -0.90 5.60
CA ILE A 150 3.88 -1.43 6.72
C ILE A 150 3.83 -0.38 7.84
N GLU A 151 2.62 -0.02 8.24
CA GLU A 151 2.32 0.88 9.35
C GLU A 151 1.60 0.12 10.46
N GLY A 152 1.89 0.44 11.73
CA GLY A 152 1.38 -0.32 12.88
C GLY A 152 2.36 -1.38 13.36
N GLN A 153 1.85 -2.47 13.93
CA GLN A 153 2.67 -3.57 14.45
C GLN A 153 3.12 -4.47 13.31
N LYS A 154 4.39 -4.38 12.91
CA LYS A 154 4.95 -5.26 11.89
C LYS A 154 4.82 -6.72 12.35
N PRO A 155 4.32 -7.62 11.50
CA PRO A 155 4.26 -9.03 11.86
C PRO A 155 5.69 -9.57 12.04
N GLU A 156 5.91 -10.28 13.14
CA GLU A 156 7.17 -10.95 13.42
C GLU A 156 7.07 -12.41 13.00
N PHE A 157 7.95 -12.81 12.10
CA PHE A 157 8.06 -14.20 11.66
C PHE A 157 9.43 -14.74 12.02
N LYS A 158 9.48 -15.99 12.48
CA LYS A 158 10.75 -16.62 12.86
C LYS A 158 11.69 -16.81 11.67
N ASN A 159 11.13 -17.15 10.50
CA ASN A 159 11.88 -17.54 9.29
C ASN A 159 11.36 -16.84 8.02
N MET A 160 10.71 -15.67 8.15
CA MET A 160 10.24 -14.91 6.99
C MET A 160 10.61 -13.43 7.12
N ARG A 161 11.36 -12.96 6.14
CA ARG A 161 11.77 -11.59 5.91
C ARG A 161 10.87 -11.00 4.84
N ILE A 162 10.27 -9.87 5.19
CA ILE A 162 9.51 -9.06 4.24
C ILE A 162 10.49 -8.16 3.49
N SER A 163 10.41 -8.19 2.15
CA SER A 163 11.20 -7.31 1.28
C SER A 163 10.54 -5.94 1.13
N GLU A 164 11.28 -4.98 0.58
CA GLU A 164 10.74 -3.66 0.29
C GLU A 164 9.97 -3.62 -1.04
N PHE A 165 10.43 -4.36 -2.05
CA PHE A 165 9.86 -4.34 -3.39
C PHE A 165 9.29 -5.70 -3.79
N TYR A 166 8.20 -5.64 -4.56
CA TYR A 166 7.43 -6.79 -5.01
C TYR A 166 7.01 -6.63 -6.46
N THR A 167 6.83 -7.76 -7.14
CA THR A 167 6.26 -7.83 -8.49
C THR A 167 5.29 -8.99 -8.59
N GLN A 168 4.56 -9.09 -9.71
CA GLN A 168 3.75 -10.26 -10.02
C GLN A 168 4.65 -11.45 -10.34
N GLU A 169 4.29 -12.64 -9.84
CA GLU A 169 5.03 -13.87 -10.14
C GLU A 169 5.19 -14.12 -11.66
N SER A 170 4.17 -13.78 -12.46
CA SER A 170 4.18 -13.92 -13.92
C SER A 170 5.20 -13.02 -14.65
N LEU A 171 5.86 -12.10 -13.95
CA LEU A 171 6.89 -11.21 -14.52
C LEU A 171 8.31 -11.65 -14.18
N LEU A 172 8.50 -12.70 -13.38
CA LEU A 172 9.82 -13.11 -12.92
C LEU A 172 10.77 -13.45 -14.08
N GLU A 173 10.26 -14.14 -15.11
CA GLU A 173 11.00 -14.53 -16.32
C GLU A 173 11.50 -13.35 -17.17
N LYS A 174 11.05 -12.12 -16.90
CA LYS A 174 11.48 -10.93 -17.63
C LYS A 174 12.70 -10.27 -17.00
N PHE A 175 12.96 -10.49 -15.72
CA PHE A 175 14.14 -9.93 -15.07
C PHE A 175 15.39 -10.67 -15.53
N GLU A 176 16.53 -9.98 -15.50
CA GLU A 176 17.80 -10.63 -15.74
C GLU A 176 18.03 -11.71 -14.67
N GLU A 177 18.09 -12.97 -15.11
CA GLU A 177 18.36 -14.10 -14.23
C GLU A 177 19.82 -14.07 -13.80
N HIS A 178 20.02 -14.14 -12.49
CA HIS A 178 21.31 -14.49 -11.93
C HIS A 178 21.26 -15.99 -11.64
N ASP A 179 22.19 -16.73 -12.23
CA ASP A 179 22.39 -18.14 -11.92
C ASP A 179 22.69 -18.27 -10.42
N CYS A 180 21.90 -19.09 -9.69
CA CYS A 180 22.21 -19.46 -8.30
C CYS A 180 23.56 -20.20 -8.19
N GLY A 181 24.17 -20.56 -9.33
CA GLY A 181 25.43 -21.29 -9.47
C GLY A 181 25.22 -22.80 -9.28
N ASP A 182 26.31 -23.53 -9.05
CA ASP A 182 26.29 -24.96 -8.66
C ASP A 182 25.68 -25.21 -7.25
N PHE A 183 24.84 -24.30 -6.76
CA PHE A 183 24.15 -24.48 -5.50
C PHE A 183 23.00 -25.45 -5.71
N GLN A 184 23.22 -26.70 -5.30
CA GLN A 184 22.21 -27.75 -5.24
C GLN A 184 21.23 -27.44 -4.10
N GLY A 185 20.30 -26.51 -4.35
CA GLY A 185 19.10 -26.30 -3.55
C GLY A 185 17.95 -27.09 -4.13
#